data_AF-A0AA35R4L2-F1
#
_entry.id   AF-A0AA35R4L2-F1
#
_cell.length_a   1.000
_cell.length_b   1.000
_cell.length_c   1.000
_cell.angle_alpha   90.00
_cell.angle_beta   90.00
_cell.angle_gamma   90.00
#
_symmetry.space_group_name_H-M   'P 1'
#
loop_
_entity.id
_entity.type
_entity.pdbx_description
1 polymer ?
#
loop_
_entity_poly.entity_id
_entity_poly.type
_entity_poly.pdbx_seq_one_letter_code
_entity_poly.pdbx_strand_id
1 'polypeptide(L)'
;MAAGGWTSALYIDERADESQRAALEQILSGDMGGPAERWRAMTENFMGIGYVPIDFRVDGKVHSVNVPGVMDFSVEPIQIPGRDDAMLLSNTGHGVNRDLYLARGVRAEYTDHGMVWDNTGKNGHYAPFQWSFP
;
A
#
# COMPACT_ATOMS: atom_id res chain seq x y z
N MET A 1 -11.82 -10.43 3.03
CA MET A 1 -11.30 -9.28 3.77
C MET A 1 -12.49 -8.47 4.30
N ALA A 2 -12.95 -8.73 5.53
CA ALA A 2 -14.07 -7.97 6.15
C ALA A 2 -14.40 -8.39 7.60
N ALA A 3 -13.77 -9.43 8.16
CA ALA A 3 -14.15 -9.95 9.48
C ALA A 3 -13.57 -9.17 10.68
N GLY A 4 -12.71 -8.17 10.43
CA GLY A 4 -11.98 -7.45 11.48
C GLY A 4 -10.82 -8.29 12.01
N GLY A 5 -10.35 -7.96 13.23
CA GLY A 5 -9.25 -8.68 13.90
C GLY A 5 -7.88 -8.42 13.29
N TRP A 6 -7.71 -7.27 12.63
CA TRP A 6 -6.48 -7.02 11.87
C TRP A 6 -5.33 -6.61 12.78
N THR A 7 -4.15 -7.05 12.40
CA THR A 7 -2.89 -6.48 12.89
C THR A 7 -2.41 -5.46 11.88
N SER A 8 -2.22 -4.21 12.30
CA SER A 8 -1.84 -3.10 11.42
C SER A 8 -0.60 -2.38 11.95
N ALA A 9 0.28 -1.98 11.04
CA ALA A 9 1.42 -1.10 11.28
C ALA A 9 1.39 0.02 10.23
N LEU A 10 1.94 1.19 10.57
CA LEU A 10 2.11 2.29 9.62
C LEU A 10 3.59 2.60 9.47
N TYR A 11 4.02 2.78 8.22
CA TYR A 11 5.37 3.24 7.90
C TYR A 11 5.24 4.58 7.20
N ILE A 12 5.89 5.61 7.75
CA ILE A 12 5.96 6.95 7.20
C ILE A 12 7.40 7.18 6.77
N ASP A 13 7.58 7.80 5.60
CA ASP A 13 8.91 8.14 5.11
C ASP A 13 9.63 9.06 6.10
N GLU A 14 10.86 8.73 6.46
CA GLU A 14 11.68 9.49 7.40
C GLU A 14 11.91 10.94 6.96
N ARG A 15 11.80 11.22 5.65
CA ARG A 15 11.91 12.56 5.07
C ARG A 15 10.73 13.47 5.41
N ALA A 16 9.63 12.93 5.94
CA ALA A 16 8.50 13.73 6.40
C ALA A 16 8.93 14.62 7.58
N ASP A 17 8.63 15.92 7.49
CA ASP A 17 8.84 16.85 8.61
C ASP A 17 7.78 16.69 9.72
N GLU A 18 7.95 17.36 10.86
CA GLU A 18 7.02 17.26 11.99
C GLU A 18 5.57 17.59 11.62
N SER A 19 5.34 18.58 10.75
CA SER A 19 4.00 18.98 10.34
C SER A 19 3.34 17.93 9.44
N GLN A 20 4.13 17.34 8.52
CA GLN A 20 3.69 16.26 7.63
C GLN A 20 3.41 14.99 8.42
N ARG A 21 4.27 14.65 9.38
CA ARG A 21 4.07 13.51 10.29
C ARG A 21 2.78 13.66 11.07
N ALA A 22 2.57 14.81 11.73
CA ALA A 22 1.34 15.07 12.48
C ALA A 22 0.08 14.99 11.60
N ALA A 23 0.14 15.48 10.35
CA ALA A 23 -0.97 15.37 9.40
C ALA A 23 -1.23 13.92 8.96
N LEU A 24 -0.18 13.16 8.66
CA LEU A 24 -0.28 11.74 8.29
C LEU A 24 -0.80 10.90 9.46
N GLU A 25 -0.36 11.17 10.68
CA GLU A 25 -0.86 10.50 11.88
C GLU A 25 -2.36 10.72 12.07
N GLN A 26 -2.85 11.96 11.93
CA GLN A 26 -4.30 12.27 12.01
C GLN A 26 -5.13 11.64 10.89
N ILE A 27 -4.56 11.56 9.69
CA ILE A 27 -5.21 10.90 8.56
C ILE A 27 -5.30 9.39 8.83
N LEU A 28 -4.18 8.75 9.18
CA LEU A 28 -4.06 7.30 9.28
C LEU A 28 -4.57 6.74 10.62
N SER A 29 -4.77 7.59 11.64
CA SER A 29 -5.56 7.27 12.84
C SER A 29 -7.05 7.11 12.53
N GLY A 30 -7.50 7.63 11.39
CA GLY A 30 -8.91 7.63 10.99
C GLY A 30 -9.71 8.79 11.56
N ASP A 31 -9.08 9.73 12.30
CA ASP A 31 -9.79 10.87 12.91
C ASP A 31 -10.41 11.81 11.86
N MET A 32 -9.84 11.81 10.65
CA MET A 32 -10.33 12.56 9.50
C MET A 32 -11.39 11.80 8.67
N GLY A 33 -11.83 10.63 9.12
CA GLY A 33 -12.85 9.82 8.46
C GLY A 33 -12.34 9.01 7.26
N GLY A 34 -13.28 8.63 6.38
CA GLY A 34 -12.95 8.06 5.08
C GLY A 34 -12.39 6.63 5.13
N PRO A 35 -11.55 6.24 4.16
CA PRO A 35 -10.96 4.90 4.11
C PRO A 35 -10.14 4.54 5.35
N ALA A 36 -9.44 5.51 5.95
CA ALA A 36 -8.60 5.29 7.12
C ALA A 36 -9.43 4.98 8.38
N GLU A 37 -10.55 5.69 8.61
CA GLU A 37 -11.50 5.36 9.67
C GLU A 37 -12.01 3.93 9.55
N ARG A 38 -12.43 3.53 8.34
CA ARG A 38 -12.87 2.16 8.08
C ARG A 38 -11.77 1.15 8.33
N TRP A 39 -10.52 1.43 7.94
CA TRP A 39 -9.39 0.55 8.21
C TRP A 39 -9.13 0.40 9.72
N ARG A 40 -9.20 1.52 10.45
CA ARG A 40 -8.99 1.56 11.89
C ARG A 40 -10.05 0.79 12.66
N ALA A 41 -11.32 0.87 12.23
CA ALA A 41 -12.40 0.05 12.79
C ALA A 41 -12.16 -1.47 12.65
N MET A 42 -11.32 -1.90 11.69
CA MET A 42 -10.99 -3.31 11.48
C MET A 42 -9.75 -3.78 12.28
N THR A 43 -8.99 -2.84 12.83
CA THR A 43 -7.70 -3.11 13.49
C THR A 43 -7.92 -3.45 14.96
N GLU A 44 -7.55 -4.66 15.36
CA GLU A 44 -7.53 -5.09 16.76
C GLU A 44 -6.15 -4.83 17.38
N ASN A 45 -5.08 -5.11 16.63
CA ASN A 45 -3.71 -5.01 17.12
C ASN A 45 -2.95 -3.96 16.31
N PHE A 46 -2.71 -2.79 16.91
CA PHE A 46 -1.92 -1.73 16.28
C PHE A 46 -0.46 -1.78 16.73
N MET A 47 0.45 -2.04 15.80
CA MET A 47 1.89 -2.23 16.08
C MET A 47 2.67 -0.91 16.16
N GLY A 48 2.03 0.22 15.88
CA GLY A 48 2.64 1.55 15.95
C GLY A 48 2.95 2.16 14.58
N ILE A 49 3.71 3.24 14.64
CA ILE A 49 4.14 4.05 13.49
C ILE A 49 5.66 4.04 13.45
N GLY A 50 6.23 3.57 12.34
CA GLY A 50 7.66 3.62 12.05
C GLY A 50 7.99 4.78 11.12
N TYR A 51 9.02 5.54 11.45
CA TYR A 51 9.63 6.53 10.56
C TYR A 51 10.87 5.91 9.92
N VAL A 52 10.78 5.57 8.64
CA VAL A 52 11.76 4.70 7.97
C VAL A 52 12.12 5.25 6.60
N PRO A 53 13.32 4.95 6.06
CA PRO A 53 13.63 5.24 4.67
C PRO A 53 12.73 4.42 3.75
N ILE A 54 11.92 5.08 2.92
CA ILE A 54 11.07 4.43 1.92
C ILE A 54 11.58 4.81 0.53
N ASP A 55 12.02 3.82 -0.22
CA ASP A 55 12.50 3.99 -1.58
C ASP A 55 11.46 3.49 -2.57
N PHE A 56 10.65 4.41 -3.08
CA PHE A 56 9.68 4.15 -4.15
C PHE A 56 10.26 4.52 -5.51
N ARG A 57 10.20 3.59 -6.46
CA ARG A 57 10.67 3.80 -7.85
C ARG A 57 9.66 3.27 -8.86
N VAL A 58 9.67 3.92 -10.02
CA VAL A 58 9.00 3.43 -11.24
C VAL A 58 10.06 3.39 -12.34
N ASP A 59 10.44 2.18 -12.76
CA ASP A 59 11.38 1.94 -13.86
C ASP A 59 10.64 1.29 -15.03
N GLY A 60 10.39 2.08 -16.06
CA GLY A 60 9.50 1.71 -17.16
C GLY A 60 8.10 1.38 -16.66
N LYS A 61 7.76 0.08 -16.63
CA LYS A 61 6.47 -0.43 -16.15
C LYS A 61 6.55 -1.10 -14.79
N VAL A 62 7.74 -1.24 -14.20
CA VAL A 62 7.93 -1.88 -12.91
C VAL A 62 7.81 -0.83 -11.82
N HIS A 63 6.94 -1.08 -10.85
CA HIS A 63 6.79 -0.25 -9.67
C HIS A 63 7.41 -0.99 -8.48
N SER A 64 8.27 -0.34 -7.71
CA SER A 64 8.93 -0.96 -6.56
C SER A 64 8.91 -0.07 -5.32
N VAL A 65 8.76 -0.68 -4.16
CA VAL A 65 8.95 -0.10 -2.83
C VAL A 65 9.98 -0.94 -2.09
N ASN A 66 11.03 -0.30 -1.60
CA ASN A 66 11.94 -0.90 -0.63
C ASN A 66 11.90 -0.13 0.68
N VAL A 67 11.78 -0.87 1.79
CA VAL A 67 11.97 -0.36 3.15
C VAL A 67 13.01 -1.28 3.81
N PRO A 68 14.26 -0.82 3.97
CA PRO A 68 15.35 -1.65 4.47
C PRO A 68 15.00 -2.39 5.76
N GLY A 69 15.14 -3.71 5.75
CA GLY A 69 14.84 -4.58 6.90
C GLY A 69 13.36 -4.88 7.13
N VAL A 70 12.43 -4.26 6.38
CA VAL A 70 10.98 -4.43 6.54
C VAL A 70 10.35 -5.06 5.30
N MET A 71 10.56 -4.51 4.11
CA MET A 71 9.95 -5.04 2.88
C MET A 71 10.75 -4.74 1.61
N ASP A 72 10.66 -5.67 0.66
CA ASP A 72 11.12 -5.50 -0.72
C ASP A 72 10.01 -5.97 -1.66
N PHE A 73 9.29 -5.00 -2.24
CA PHE A 73 8.12 -5.25 -3.05
C PHE A 73 8.29 -4.62 -4.44
N SER A 74 8.04 -5.40 -5.48
CA SER A 74 7.98 -4.92 -6.85
C SER A 74 6.88 -5.61 -7.64
N VAL A 75 6.23 -4.86 -8.51
CA VAL A 75 5.17 -5.36 -9.38
C VAL A 75 5.39 -4.94 -10.82
N GLU A 76 4.97 -5.81 -11.74
CA GLU A 76 4.89 -5.52 -13.16
C GLU A 76 3.44 -5.66 -13.65
N PRO A 77 3.02 -4.91 -14.67
CA PRO A 77 1.64 -4.96 -15.14
C PRO A 77 1.31 -6.29 -15.79
N ILE A 78 0.06 -6.72 -15.60
CA ILE A 78 -0.53 -7.76 -16.43
C ILE A 78 -1.04 -7.10 -17.71
N GLN A 79 -0.54 -7.59 -18.84
CA GLN A 79 -0.86 -7.05 -20.16
C GLN A 79 -1.47 -8.13 -21.06
N ILE A 80 -2.33 -7.70 -21.97
CA ILE A 80 -2.79 -8.55 -23.08
C ILE A 80 -1.64 -8.62 -24.11
N PRO A 81 -1.29 -9.80 -24.65
CA PRO A 81 -0.27 -9.92 -25.69
C PRO A 81 -0.52 -8.94 -26.86
N GLY A 82 0.52 -8.17 -27.22
CA GLY A 82 0.45 -7.16 -28.28
C GLY A 82 -0.17 -5.81 -27.88
N ARG A 83 -0.43 -5.59 -26.59
CA ARG A 83 -0.87 -4.29 -26.04
C ARG A 83 0.19 -3.71 -25.10
N ASP A 84 0.34 -2.39 -25.14
CA ASP A 84 1.31 -1.68 -24.31
C ASP A 84 0.75 -1.22 -22.96
N ASP A 85 -0.57 -1.18 -22.81
CA ASP A 85 -1.22 -0.80 -21.56
C ASP A 85 -1.40 -1.99 -20.62
N ALA A 86 -1.45 -1.69 -19.32
CA ALA A 86 -1.83 -2.65 -18.29
C ALA A 86 -3.34 -2.85 -18.28
N MET A 87 -3.80 -4.05 -17.92
CA MET A 87 -5.22 -4.31 -17.70
C MET A 87 -5.73 -3.46 -16.54
N LEU A 88 -6.85 -2.77 -16.74
CA LEU A 88 -7.49 -1.92 -15.73
C LEU A 88 -8.77 -2.57 -15.21
N LEU A 89 -8.89 -2.70 -13.89
CA LEU A 89 -10.12 -3.07 -13.21
C LEU A 89 -10.79 -1.81 -12.67
N SER A 90 -11.99 -1.49 -13.15
CA SER A 90 -12.72 -0.28 -12.75
C SER A 90 -13.81 -0.56 -11.70
N ASN A 91 -14.20 0.48 -10.96
CA ASN A 91 -15.31 0.43 -9.98
C ASN A 91 -15.11 -0.62 -8.86
N THR A 92 -13.88 -0.71 -8.34
CA THR A 92 -13.48 -1.71 -7.34
C THR A 92 -13.92 -1.37 -5.90
N GLY A 93 -14.38 -0.14 -5.66
CA GLY A 93 -14.62 0.36 -4.30
C GLY A 93 -13.37 0.43 -3.41
N HIS A 94 -12.17 0.29 -4.00
CA HIS A 94 -10.92 0.27 -3.26
C HIS A 94 -10.60 1.64 -2.65
N GLY A 95 -10.12 1.65 -1.40
CA GLY A 95 -9.98 2.87 -0.59
C GLY A 95 -8.89 3.85 -1.06
N VAL A 96 -8.02 3.46 -1.99
CA VAL A 96 -6.93 4.30 -2.54
C VAL A 96 -7.26 4.88 -3.91
N ASN A 97 -8.01 4.14 -4.72
CA ASN A 97 -8.49 4.56 -6.04
C ASN A 97 -9.62 3.59 -6.46
N ARG A 98 -10.68 4.09 -7.10
CA ARG A 98 -11.76 3.23 -7.60
C ARG A 98 -11.33 2.32 -8.75
N ASP A 99 -10.29 2.69 -9.48
CA ASP A 99 -9.78 1.97 -10.64
C ASP A 99 -8.34 1.51 -10.35
N LEU A 100 -8.06 0.22 -10.58
CA LEU A 100 -6.79 -0.42 -10.24
C LEU A 100 -6.17 -1.10 -11.47
N TYR A 101 -4.89 -0.86 -11.75
CA TYR A 101 -4.16 -1.63 -12.74
C TYR A 101 -3.79 -3.00 -12.17
N LEU A 102 -4.05 -4.05 -12.93
CA LEU A 102 -3.68 -5.41 -12.56
C LEU A 102 -2.17 -5.59 -12.71
N ALA A 103 -1.57 -6.21 -11.71
CA ALA A 103 -0.14 -6.46 -11.67
C ALA A 103 0.17 -7.83 -11.07
N ARG A 104 1.42 -8.27 -11.25
CA ARG A 104 1.99 -9.46 -10.63
C ARG A 104 3.19 -9.06 -9.79
N GLY A 105 3.31 -9.61 -8.58
CA GLY A 105 4.49 -9.43 -7.73
C GLY A 105 5.72 -10.10 -8.33
N VAL A 106 6.76 -9.32 -8.63
CA VAL A 106 8.07 -9.79 -9.09
C VAL A 106 8.98 -10.11 -7.89
N ARG A 107 8.91 -9.28 -6.84
CA ARG A 107 9.38 -9.56 -5.47
C ARG A 107 8.29 -9.10 -4.52
N ALA A 108 8.06 -9.82 -3.43
CA ALA A 108 7.06 -9.40 -2.45
C ALA A 108 7.36 -9.98 -1.07
N GLU A 109 8.50 -9.58 -0.51
CA GLU A 109 8.98 -10.04 0.79
C GLU A 109 8.63 -9.01 1.88
N TYR A 110 8.26 -9.52 3.05
CA TYR A 110 8.00 -8.73 4.25
C TYR A 110 8.59 -9.43 5.48
N THR A 111 9.24 -8.67 6.36
CA THR A 111 9.78 -9.14 7.64
C THR A 111 9.74 -8.00 8.66
N ASP A 112 8.70 -7.97 9.50
CA ASP A 112 8.65 -7.09 10.68
C ASP A 112 7.56 -7.59 11.65
N HIS A 113 7.55 -7.09 12.89
CA HIS A 113 6.55 -7.40 13.92
C HIS A 113 6.32 -8.91 14.14
N GLY A 114 7.39 -9.71 14.01
CA GLY A 114 7.34 -11.17 14.19
C GLY A 114 6.68 -11.93 13.03
N MET A 115 6.39 -11.26 11.91
CA MET A 115 5.79 -11.83 10.72
C MET A 115 6.82 -11.88 9.59
N VAL A 116 6.83 -12.99 8.85
CA VAL A 116 7.70 -13.20 7.69
C VAL A 116 6.87 -13.81 6.56
N TRP A 117 6.76 -13.09 5.44
CA TRP A 117 5.95 -13.52 4.29
C TRP A 117 6.70 -13.33 2.97
N ASP A 118 6.41 -14.20 2.01
CA ASP A 118 6.82 -14.07 0.61
C ASP A 118 5.58 -14.28 -0.28
N ASN A 119 5.20 -13.23 -1.00
CA ASN A 119 4.07 -13.20 -1.93
C ASN A 119 4.54 -13.09 -3.39
N THR A 120 5.78 -13.49 -3.70
CA THR A 120 6.32 -13.46 -5.06
C THR A 120 5.44 -14.27 -6.02
N GLY A 121 5.17 -13.72 -7.20
CA GLY A 121 4.30 -14.29 -8.22
C GLY A 121 2.80 -14.19 -7.92
N LYS A 122 2.38 -13.64 -6.77
CA LYS A 122 0.97 -13.45 -6.42
C LYS A 122 0.38 -12.20 -7.08
N ASN A 123 -0.93 -12.04 -6.95
CA ASN A 123 -1.65 -10.87 -7.45
C ASN A 123 -1.15 -9.58 -6.76
N GLY A 124 -1.00 -8.53 -7.56
CA GLY A 124 -0.73 -7.18 -7.11
C GLY A 124 -1.57 -6.17 -7.88
N HIS A 125 -1.57 -4.94 -7.40
CA HIS A 125 -2.22 -3.82 -8.07
C HIS A 125 -1.40 -2.55 -7.89
N TYR A 126 -1.51 -1.62 -8.83
CA TYR A 126 -1.05 -0.25 -8.65
C TYR A 126 -2.08 0.72 -9.21
N ALA A 127 -2.08 1.93 -8.69
CA ALA A 127 -2.91 3.03 -9.16
C ALA A 127 -2.27 4.35 -8.72
N PRO A 128 -2.52 5.47 -9.43
CA PRO A 128 -2.28 6.77 -8.84
C PRO A 128 -3.13 6.92 -7.58
N PHE A 129 -2.54 7.45 -6.51
CA PHE A 129 -3.25 7.70 -5.28
C PHE A 129 -4.34 8.75 -5.50
N GLN A 130 -5.58 8.45 -5.12
CA GLN A 130 -6.71 9.35 -5.28
C GLN A 130 -7.68 9.24 -4.09
N TRP A 131 -7.52 10.13 -3.14
CA TRP A 131 -8.55 10.41 -2.16
C TRP A 131 -9.40 11.58 -2.63
N SER A 132 -10.48 11.24 -3.32
CA SER A 132 -11.60 12.11 -3.62
C SER A 132 -12.88 11.39 -3.21
N PHE A 133 -13.04 11.18 -1.90
CA PHE A 133 -14.32 10.77 -1.33
C PHE A 133 -15.04 12.04 -0.84
N PRO A 134 -16.38 12.09 -0.91
CA PRO A 134 -17.14 13.21 -0.37
C PRO A 134 -16.88 13.42 1.13
#